data_AF-A0A928CJM7-F1
#
_entry.id   AF-A0A928CJM7-F1
#
_cell.length_a   1.000
_cell.length_b   1.000
_cell.length_c   1.000
_cell.angle_alpha   90.00
_cell.angle_beta   90.00
_cell.angle_gamma   90.00
#
_symmetry.space_group_name_H-M   'P 1'
#
loop_
_entity.id
_entity.type
_entity.pdbx_description
1 polymer ?
#
loop_
_entity_poly.entity_id
_entity_poly.type
_entity_poly.pdbx_seq_one_letter_code
_entity_poly.pdbx_strand_id
1 'polypeptide(L)'
;MSNETANKETESSMVLAVPEATITALDKAAQNGVIAQNVASQFKKMFMLGAVMQELKKLLTPEVMQPIMALQNSPIGFMTDRPGGYDIDTVRDAVIEAAVNGVSVCGNEFNLLAKRCYVTKNGMKHKLRDIPDLYKNVTPGIPKIMSDKGAVVRMHIDWTYRGKHNTVDLDLAIRVNSGMGADAIIGKATRKAYAWLYEEVTGNSVPEGEVADMEPIEVTVSPLETAPQVVAGIEQQQAPATGRPDELPM
;
A
#
# COMPACT_ATOMS: atom_id res chain seq x y z
N MET A 1 28.30 -46.31 40.60
CA MET A 1 28.66 -44.90 40.83
C MET A 1 28.75 -44.24 39.46
N SER A 2 27.99 -43.16 39.28
CA SER A 2 28.34 -42.00 38.43
C SER A 2 28.27 -42.19 36.90
N ASN A 3 27.69 -41.28 36.10
CA ASN A 3 26.89 -40.10 36.44
C ASN A 3 26.02 -39.74 35.21
N GLU A 4 24.76 -40.17 35.17
CA GLU A 4 23.89 -40.00 33.99
C GLU A 4 22.60 -39.25 34.38
N THR A 5 22.77 -38.06 34.94
CA THR A 5 21.64 -37.19 35.34
C THR A 5 22.07 -35.72 35.37
N ALA A 6 22.20 -35.10 34.19
CA ALA A 6 22.16 -33.63 34.00
C ALA A 6 22.31 -33.29 32.51
N ASN A 7 21.24 -33.39 31.73
CA ASN A 7 21.11 -32.61 30.50
C ASN A 7 19.64 -32.29 30.20
N LYS A 8 18.99 -31.72 31.20
CA LYS A 8 17.77 -30.91 31.06
C LYS A 8 18.12 -29.48 31.45
N GLU A 9 17.37 -28.52 30.90
CA GLU A 9 17.44 -27.08 31.19
C GLU A 9 18.63 -26.31 30.57
N THR A 10 18.48 -25.92 29.30
CA THR A 10 18.71 -24.51 28.90
C THR A 10 17.86 -24.09 27.68
N GLU A 11 16.58 -24.49 27.63
CA GLU A 11 15.63 -23.70 26.84
C GLU A 11 15.30 -22.44 27.64
N SER A 12 15.85 -21.31 27.19
CA SER A 12 15.58 -19.99 27.77
C SER A 12 14.14 -19.60 27.46
N SER A 13 13.19 -20.03 28.28
CA SER A 13 11.77 -19.66 28.15
C SER A 13 11.60 -18.17 28.40
N MET A 14 11.48 -17.40 27.32
CA MET A 14 11.13 -15.99 27.39
C MET A 14 9.72 -15.88 27.96
N VAL A 15 9.59 -15.28 29.15
CA VAL A 15 8.28 -15.06 29.78
C VAL A 15 7.52 -14.03 28.95
N LEU A 16 6.37 -14.44 28.41
CA LEU A 16 5.51 -13.56 27.64
C LEU A 16 4.88 -12.49 28.55
N ALA A 17 4.93 -11.24 28.13
CA ALA A 17 4.35 -10.10 28.85
C ALA A 17 2.81 -10.11 28.87
N VAL A 18 2.18 -10.96 28.04
CA VAL A 18 0.74 -11.12 27.87
C VAL A 18 0.40 -12.61 27.90
N PRO A 19 -0.70 -13.06 28.53
CA PRO A 19 -1.07 -14.47 28.56
C PRO A 19 -1.32 -15.07 27.16
N GLU A 20 -0.87 -16.30 26.96
CA GLU A 20 -1.02 -17.07 25.70
C GLU A 20 -2.47 -17.10 25.17
N ALA A 21 -3.44 -17.22 26.08
CA ALA A 21 -4.86 -17.21 25.74
C ALA A 21 -5.34 -15.86 25.16
N THR A 22 -4.76 -14.75 25.63
CA THR A 22 -5.05 -13.40 25.11
C THR A 22 -4.41 -13.20 23.74
N ILE A 23 -3.19 -13.71 23.53
CA ILE A 23 -2.51 -13.70 22.22
C ILE A 23 -3.34 -14.51 21.20
N THR A 24 -3.73 -15.74 21.55
CA THR A 24 -4.59 -16.60 20.72
C THR A 24 -5.92 -15.92 20.38
N ALA A 25 -6.52 -15.18 21.32
CA ALA A 25 -7.75 -14.43 21.08
C ALA A 25 -7.54 -13.24 20.13
N LEU A 26 -6.43 -12.51 20.26
CA LEU A 26 -6.05 -11.41 19.36
C LEU A 26 -5.80 -11.91 17.94
N ASP A 27 -5.05 -13.00 17.77
CA ASP A 27 -4.77 -13.61 16.47
C ASP A 27 -6.08 -14.03 15.78
N LYS A 28 -6.98 -14.68 16.51
CA LYS A 28 -8.30 -15.07 16.00
C LYS A 28 -9.15 -13.86 15.60
N ALA A 29 -9.17 -12.80 16.40
CA ALA A 29 -9.90 -11.58 16.09
C ALA A 29 -9.32 -10.84 14.87
N ALA A 30 -7.98 -10.81 14.72
CA ALA A 30 -7.31 -10.28 13.53
C ALA A 30 -7.65 -11.09 12.27
N GLN A 31 -7.58 -12.43 12.33
CA GLN A 31 -7.99 -13.33 11.25
C GLN A 31 -9.46 -13.10 10.85
N ASN A 32 -10.36 -12.95 11.81
CA ASN A 32 -11.76 -12.60 11.54
C ASN A 32 -11.90 -11.26 10.81
N GLY A 33 -11.04 -10.28 11.12
CA GLY A 33 -10.97 -8.99 10.42
C GLY A 33 -10.56 -9.13 8.95
N VAL A 34 -9.52 -9.91 8.68
CA VAL A 34 -9.06 -10.22 7.31
C VAL A 34 -10.14 -10.98 6.53
N ILE A 35 -10.84 -11.93 7.16
CA ILE A 35 -11.98 -12.63 6.54
C ILE A 35 -13.12 -11.63 6.23
N ALA A 36 -13.46 -10.74 7.17
CA ALA A 36 -14.52 -9.74 7.01
C ALA A 36 -14.24 -8.77 5.85
N GLN A 37 -12.98 -8.40 5.60
CA GLN A 37 -12.59 -7.59 4.44
C GLN A 37 -13.04 -8.22 3.10
N ASN A 38 -12.95 -9.55 2.98
CA ASN A 38 -13.24 -10.29 1.76
C ASN A 38 -14.71 -10.67 1.58
N VAL A 39 -15.61 -10.21 2.45
CA VAL A 39 -17.06 -10.50 2.36
C VAL A 39 -17.71 -9.62 1.27
N ALA A 40 -18.23 -10.26 0.22
CA ALA A 40 -18.87 -9.56 -0.91
C ALA A 40 -20.16 -8.80 -0.54
N SER A 41 -20.91 -9.27 0.46
CA SER A 41 -22.13 -8.60 0.92
C SER A 41 -21.79 -7.39 1.80
N GLN A 42 -22.09 -6.18 1.31
CA GLN A 42 -21.69 -4.92 1.94
C GLN A 42 -22.21 -4.76 3.38
N PHE A 43 -23.50 -5.05 3.63
CA PHE A 43 -24.04 -5.01 5.00
C PHE A 43 -23.40 -6.06 5.91
N LYS A 44 -23.16 -7.28 5.41
CA LYS A 44 -22.48 -8.33 6.20
C LYS A 44 -21.04 -7.93 6.53
N LYS A 45 -20.30 -7.37 5.56
CA LYS A 45 -18.96 -6.79 5.75
C LYS A 45 -18.97 -5.70 6.82
N MET A 46 -19.90 -4.74 6.73
CA MET A 46 -20.07 -3.66 7.70
C MET A 46 -20.29 -4.18 9.13
N PHE A 47 -21.25 -5.09 9.33
CA PHE A 47 -21.54 -5.64 10.66
C PHE A 47 -20.41 -6.52 11.20
N MET A 48 -19.75 -7.32 10.35
CA MET A 48 -18.60 -8.15 10.76
C MET A 48 -17.39 -7.29 11.14
N LEU A 49 -17.05 -6.27 10.35
CA LEU A 49 -15.98 -5.32 10.68
C LEU A 49 -16.26 -4.58 11.99
N GLY A 50 -17.49 -4.09 12.18
CA GLY A 50 -17.89 -3.44 13.43
C GLY A 50 -17.76 -4.35 14.66
N ALA A 51 -18.13 -5.62 14.54
CA ALA A 51 -17.97 -6.61 15.61
C ALA A 51 -16.48 -6.88 15.93
N VAL A 52 -15.65 -7.10 14.90
CA VAL A 52 -14.20 -7.34 15.05
C VAL A 52 -13.50 -6.13 15.69
N MET A 53 -13.84 -4.90 15.27
CA MET A 53 -13.28 -3.69 15.89
C MET A 53 -13.64 -3.60 17.39
N GLN A 54 -14.88 -3.95 17.78
CA GLN A 54 -15.26 -3.98 19.19
C GLN A 54 -14.57 -5.11 19.98
N GLU A 55 -14.35 -6.28 19.37
CA GLU A 55 -13.63 -7.39 19.98
C GLU A 55 -12.16 -7.03 20.23
N LEU A 56 -11.46 -6.50 19.21
CA LEU A 56 -10.08 -6.06 19.33
C LEU A 56 -9.92 -4.91 20.35
N LYS A 57 -10.83 -3.93 20.40
CA LYS A 57 -10.80 -2.86 21.43
C LYS A 57 -10.93 -3.40 22.87
N LYS A 58 -11.63 -4.53 23.07
CA LYS A 58 -11.77 -5.18 24.38
C LYS A 58 -10.53 -6.00 24.76
N LEU A 59 -9.91 -6.67 23.79
CA LEU A 59 -8.69 -7.48 24.01
C LEU A 59 -7.44 -6.63 24.20
N LEU A 60 -7.34 -5.48 23.50
CA LEU A 60 -6.26 -4.51 23.64
C LEU A 60 -6.50 -3.60 24.86
N THR A 61 -6.35 -4.18 26.05
CA THR A 61 -6.37 -3.45 27.33
C THR A 61 -5.11 -2.60 27.51
N PRO A 62 -5.09 -1.62 28.44
CA PRO A 62 -3.89 -0.81 28.70
C PRO A 62 -2.64 -1.63 29.03
N GLU A 63 -2.81 -2.78 29.68
CA GLU A 63 -1.74 -3.71 30.06
C GLU A 63 -1.21 -4.47 28.84
N VAL A 64 -2.11 -5.00 28.01
CA VAL A 64 -1.77 -5.68 26.74
C VAL A 64 -1.08 -4.70 25.76
N MET A 65 -1.46 -3.43 25.80
CA MET A 65 -0.86 -2.38 24.99
C MET A 65 0.56 -1.99 25.46
N GLN A 66 0.96 -2.16 26.73
CA GLN A 66 2.29 -1.76 27.22
C GLN A 66 3.46 -2.27 26.33
N PRO A 67 3.60 -3.58 26.03
CA PRO A 67 4.66 -4.06 25.15
C PRO A 67 4.56 -3.51 23.71
N ILE A 68 3.35 -3.21 23.22
CA ILE A 68 3.14 -2.62 21.89
C ILE A 68 3.56 -1.14 21.88
N MET A 69 3.30 -0.40 22.95
CA MET A 69 3.73 1.00 23.11
C MET A 69 5.26 1.13 23.12
N ALA A 70 5.98 0.13 23.64
CA ALA A 70 7.44 0.06 23.61
C ALA A 70 8.03 -0.17 22.20
N LEU A 71 7.21 -0.54 21.21
CA LEU A 71 7.61 -0.69 19.80
C LEU A 71 7.49 0.61 18.99
N GLN A 72 6.95 1.70 19.58
CA GLN A 72 6.88 3.01 18.94
C GLN A 72 8.26 3.59 18.65
N ASN A 73 8.41 4.22 17.48
CA ASN A 73 9.63 4.85 17.00
C ASN A 73 10.85 3.89 16.98
N SER A 74 10.58 2.59 16.79
CA SER A 74 11.59 1.53 16.74
C SER A 74 11.64 0.88 15.36
N PRO A 75 12.82 0.74 14.71
CA PRO A 75 12.93 0.10 13.40
C PRO A 75 12.48 -1.37 13.34
N ILE A 76 12.50 -2.08 14.48
CA ILE A 76 11.97 -3.45 14.60
C ILE A 76 10.47 -3.49 14.93
N GLY A 77 9.93 -2.38 15.41
CA GLY A 77 8.51 -2.16 15.69
C GLY A 77 7.87 -1.38 14.55
N PHE A 78 7.44 -0.15 14.86
CA PHE A 78 6.90 0.79 13.90
C PHE A 78 7.38 2.22 14.17
N MET A 79 7.44 3.02 13.12
CA MET A 79 7.78 4.44 13.17
C MET A 79 6.52 5.30 13.27
N THR A 80 6.65 6.47 13.88
CA THR A 80 5.61 7.50 13.90
C THR A 80 6.16 8.83 13.35
N ASP A 81 5.28 9.74 12.94
CA ASP A 81 5.66 11.11 12.56
C ASP A 81 5.86 12.05 13.78
N ARG A 82 5.85 11.51 15.01
CA ARG A 82 6.05 12.24 16.25
C ARG A 82 7.27 11.71 17.01
N PRO A 83 8.31 12.52 17.27
CA PRO A 83 9.48 12.07 18.04
C PRO A 83 9.13 11.51 19.43
N GLY A 84 8.12 12.06 20.10
CA GLY A 84 7.59 11.55 21.38
C GLY A 84 6.54 10.43 21.27
N GLY A 85 6.25 9.94 20.06
CA GLY A 85 5.21 8.96 19.79
C GLY A 85 3.78 9.51 19.92
N TYR A 86 2.85 8.58 20.05
CA TYR A 86 1.42 8.82 20.27
C TYR A 86 0.94 8.22 21.59
N ASP A 87 -0.22 8.68 22.03
CA ASP A 87 -0.96 8.15 23.19
C ASP A 87 -1.53 6.74 22.92
N ILE A 88 -1.86 6.04 24.00
CA ILE A 88 -2.29 4.64 23.97
C ILE A 88 -3.57 4.41 23.17
N ASP A 89 -4.49 5.37 23.15
CA ASP A 89 -5.76 5.26 22.42
C ASP A 89 -5.54 5.42 20.92
N THR A 90 -4.76 6.42 20.51
CA THR A 90 -4.38 6.62 19.10
C THR A 90 -3.59 5.43 18.56
N VAL A 91 -2.63 4.90 19.34
CA VAL A 91 -1.86 3.71 18.92
C VAL A 91 -2.77 2.49 18.83
N ARG A 92 -3.64 2.25 19.83
CA ARG A 92 -4.58 1.13 19.83
C ARG A 92 -5.49 1.13 18.60
N ASP A 93 -6.06 2.28 18.23
CA ASP A 93 -6.92 2.37 17.05
C ASP A 93 -6.15 2.10 15.75
N ALA A 94 -4.90 2.55 15.63
CA ALA A 94 -4.03 2.25 14.50
C ALA A 94 -3.60 0.77 14.43
N VAL A 95 -3.35 0.13 15.58
CA VAL A 95 -3.03 -1.30 15.70
C VAL A 95 -4.22 -2.17 15.28
N ILE A 96 -5.45 -1.73 15.59
CA ILE A 96 -6.68 -2.38 15.12
C ILE A 96 -6.82 -2.26 13.60
N GLU A 97 -6.58 -1.08 13.05
CA GLU A 97 -6.57 -0.85 11.60
C GLU A 97 -5.49 -1.71 10.91
N ALA A 98 -4.29 -1.83 11.49
CA ALA A 98 -3.22 -2.72 11.02
C ALA A 98 -3.61 -4.21 11.04
N ALA A 99 -4.15 -4.69 12.18
CA ALA A 99 -4.56 -6.09 12.36
C ALA A 99 -5.68 -6.49 11.38
N VAL A 100 -6.70 -5.64 11.20
CA VAL A 100 -7.77 -5.86 10.22
C VAL A 100 -7.26 -5.81 8.77
N ASN A 101 -6.19 -5.04 8.50
CA ASN A 101 -5.50 -5.05 7.21
C ASN A 101 -4.53 -6.23 7.02
N GLY A 102 -4.33 -7.07 8.03
CA GLY A 102 -3.43 -8.22 7.97
C GLY A 102 -1.96 -7.81 7.83
N VAL A 103 -1.51 -6.83 8.62
CA VAL A 103 -0.10 -6.45 8.76
C VAL A 103 0.29 -6.36 10.24
N SER A 104 1.57 -6.62 10.54
CA SER A 104 2.09 -6.67 11.90
C SER A 104 2.46 -5.30 12.47
N VAL A 105 2.51 -5.22 13.80
CA VAL A 105 3.15 -4.10 14.52
C VAL A 105 4.68 -4.19 14.55
N CYS A 106 5.23 -5.33 14.15
CA CYS A 106 6.65 -5.61 14.05
C CYS A 106 7.15 -5.50 12.60
N GLY A 107 8.47 -5.38 12.43
CA GLY A 107 9.11 -5.38 11.11
C GLY A 107 8.88 -4.11 10.28
N ASN A 108 8.42 -3.02 10.89
CA ASN A 108 8.07 -1.76 10.23
C ASN A 108 7.05 -1.99 9.10
N GLU A 109 6.06 -2.86 9.34
CA GLU A 109 5.03 -3.23 8.35
C GLU A 109 3.86 -2.24 8.29
N PHE A 110 3.52 -1.63 9.42
CA PHE A 110 2.74 -0.41 9.50
C PHE A 110 3.58 0.72 10.11
N ASN A 111 3.16 1.95 9.87
CA ASN A 111 3.60 3.15 10.59
C ASN A 111 2.37 3.95 11.03
N LEU A 112 2.53 4.78 12.05
CA LEU A 112 1.49 5.67 12.54
C LEU A 112 1.80 7.10 12.11
N LEU A 113 1.16 7.55 11.03
CA LEU A 113 1.36 8.88 10.45
C LEU A 113 0.09 9.70 10.67
N ALA A 114 0.21 10.84 11.35
CA ALA A 114 -0.89 11.75 11.67
C ALA A 114 -2.16 11.05 12.21
N LYS A 115 -1.96 10.12 13.17
CA LYS A 115 -3.03 9.32 13.80
C LYS A 115 -3.72 8.28 12.89
N ARG A 116 -3.18 7.98 11.70
CA ARG A 116 -3.71 6.95 10.78
C ARG A 116 -2.73 5.81 10.60
N CYS A 117 -3.24 4.59 10.40
CA CYS A 117 -2.41 3.46 10.00
C CYS A 117 -1.91 3.66 8.55
N TYR A 118 -0.60 3.53 8.37
CA TYR A 118 0.06 3.58 7.07
C TYR A 118 0.75 2.23 6.81
N VAL A 119 0.17 1.40 5.94
CA VAL A 119 0.83 0.15 5.52
C VAL A 119 2.08 0.48 4.70
N THR A 120 3.25 0.02 5.14
CA THR A 120 4.54 0.39 4.55
C THR A 120 4.91 -0.49 3.34
N LYS A 121 6.08 -0.23 2.75
CA LYS A 121 6.72 -1.16 1.79
C LYS A 121 6.87 -2.58 2.35
N ASN A 122 7.20 -2.73 3.64
CA ASN A 122 7.37 -4.04 4.26
C ASN A 122 6.02 -4.73 4.49
N GLY A 123 4.99 -3.99 4.94
CA GLY A 123 3.64 -4.52 5.09
C GLY A 123 3.05 -4.98 3.75
N MET A 124 3.21 -4.19 2.68
CA MET A 124 2.80 -4.63 1.35
C MET A 124 3.61 -5.83 0.86
N LYS A 125 4.92 -5.91 1.15
CA LYS A 125 5.76 -7.08 0.83
C LYS A 125 5.31 -8.34 1.58
N HIS A 126 4.91 -8.22 2.86
CA HIS A 126 4.28 -9.30 3.63
C HIS A 126 2.98 -9.73 2.97
N LYS A 127 2.03 -8.80 2.75
CA LYS A 127 0.74 -9.11 2.13
C LYS A 127 0.87 -9.83 0.78
N LEU A 128 1.89 -9.49 -0.02
CA LEU A 128 2.20 -10.18 -1.27
C LEU A 128 2.98 -11.49 -1.11
N ARG A 129 3.74 -11.69 -0.02
CA ARG A 129 4.44 -12.95 0.30
C ARG A 129 3.45 -14.05 0.67
N ASP A 130 2.40 -13.68 1.38
CA ASP A 130 1.45 -14.61 1.98
C ASP A 130 0.30 -15.01 1.03
N ILE A 131 0.30 -14.51 -0.22
CA ILE A 131 -0.58 -15.00 -1.28
C ILE A 131 0.00 -16.30 -1.85
N PRO A 132 -0.72 -17.44 -1.77
CA PRO A 132 -0.29 -18.69 -2.38
C PRO A 132 -0.09 -18.55 -3.88
N ASP A 133 0.90 -19.27 -4.41
CA ASP A 133 1.25 -19.32 -5.83
C ASP A 133 1.60 -17.97 -6.48
N LEU A 134 1.98 -16.94 -5.69
CA LEU A 134 2.44 -15.64 -6.20
C LEU A 134 3.97 -15.46 -6.13
N TYR A 135 4.60 -15.69 -7.28
CA TYR A 135 5.99 -15.30 -7.54
C TYR A 135 6.03 -13.92 -8.20
N LYS A 136 7.00 -13.09 -7.83
CA LYS A 136 7.03 -11.67 -8.23
C LYS A 136 8.45 -11.11 -8.18
N ASN A 137 8.77 -10.26 -9.14
CA ASN A 137 9.96 -9.41 -9.14
C ASN A 137 9.52 -7.96 -9.44
N VAL A 138 10.03 -6.99 -8.67
CA VAL A 138 9.71 -5.57 -8.85
C VAL A 138 11.01 -4.80 -8.92
N THR A 139 11.30 -4.26 -10.11
CA THR A 139 12.55 -3.58 -10.42
C THR A 139 12.25 -2.09 -10.59
N PRO A 140 12.78 -1.22 -9.71
CA PRO A 140 12.65 0.23 -9.88
C PRO A 140 13.60 0.74 -10.98
N GLY A 141 13.09 1.59 -11.86
CA GLY A 141 13.89 2.44 -12.72
C GLY A 141 14.49 3.63 -11.99
N ILE A 142 15.33 4.39 -12.68
CA ILE A 142 15.93 5.63 -12.15
C ILE A 142 14.82 6.69 -11.98
N PRO A 143 14.67 7.30 -10.79
CA PRO A 143 13.71 8.39 -10.58
C PRO A 143 13.98 9.59 -11.50
N LYS A 144 12.95 10.02 -12.24
CA LYS A 144 12.96 11.25 -13.03
C LYS A 144 12.35 12.37 -12.20
N ILE A 145 13.15 13.35 -11.81
CA ILE A 145 12.65 14.54 -11.09
C ILE A 145 11.97 15.44 -12.12
N MET A 146 10.68 15.70 -11.93
CA MET A 146 9.86 16.54 -12.82
C MET A 146 9.74 17.98 -12.30
N SER A 147 9.79 18.16 -10.97
CA SER A 147 9.80 19.45 -10.28
C SER A 147 10.44 19.34 -8.89
N ASP A 148 10.54 20.44 -8.17
CA ASP A 148 10.99 20.51 -6.77
C ASP A 148 10.16 19.61 -5.82
N LYS A 149 8.89 19.35 -6.17
CA LYS A 149 7.91 18.60 -5.37
C LYS A 149 7.46 17.27 -5.99
N GLY A 150 7.94 16.93 -7.19
CA GLY A 150 7.42 15.79 -7.96
C GLY A 150 8.52 14.99 -8.68
N ALA A 151 8.47 13.67 -8.51
CA ALA A 151 9.28 12.73 -9.28
C ALA A 151 8.39 11.63 -9.88
N VAL A 152 8.77 11.10 -11.03
CA VAL A 152 8.16 9.91 -11.63
C VAL A 152 9.17 8.77 -11.59
N VAL A 153 8.73 7.60 -11.13
CA VAL A 153 9.53 6.37 -11.13
C VAL A 153 8.82 5.33 -11.98
N ARG A 154 9.48 4.88 -13.05
CA ARG A 154 9.03 3.71 -13.80
C ARG A 154 9.33 2.46 -12.98
N MET A 155 8.30 1.68 -12.69
CA MET A 155 8.40 0.42 -11.96
C MET A 155 8.09 -0.73 -12.91
N HIS A 156 9.07 -1.60 -13.15
CA HIS A 156 8.85 -2.84 -13.88
C HIS A 156 8.39 -3.93 -12.90
N ILE A 157 7.26 -4.57 -13.18
CA ILE A 157 6.68 -5.64 -12.37
C ILE A 157 6.54 -6.89 -13.24
N ASP A 158 7.18 -7.97 -12.81
CA ASP A 158 7.05 -9.32 -13.34
C ASP A 158 6.37 -10.16 -12.26
N TRP A 159 5.31 -10.91 -12.61
CA TRP A 159 4.70 -11.84 -11.66
C TRP A 159 4.08 -13.06 -12.33
N THR A 160 4.18 -14.19 -11.62
CA THR A 160 3.46 -15.41 -11.94
C THR A 160 2.45 -15.68 -10.82
N TYR A 161 1.18 -15.77 -11.16
CA TYR A 161 0.09 -16.09 -10.24
C TYR A 161 -0.78 -17.21 -10.82
N ARG A 162 -1.01 -18.28 -10.03
CA ARG A 162 -1.80 -19.45 -10.44
C ARG A 162 -1.38 -20.03 -11.81
N GLY A 163 -0.08 -20.08 -12.06
CA GLY A 163 0.51 -20.56 -13.31
C GLY A 163 0.48 -19.59 -14.49
N LYS A 164 -0.16 -18.42 -14.39
CA LYS A 164 -0.12 -17.38 -15.42
C LYS A 164 0.98 -16.36 -15.11
N HIS A 165 1.95 -16.24 -16.02
CA HIS A 165 2.96 -15.20 -16.02
C HIS A 165 2.43 -13.92 -16.69
N ASN A 166 2.74 -12.76 -16.12
CA ASN A 166 2.37 -11.44 -16.60
C ASN A 166 3.51 -10.44 -16.31
N THR A 167 3.54 -9.34 -17.07
CA THR A 167 4.49 -8.23 -16.87
C THR A 167 3.79 -6.90 -17.13
N VAL A 168 4.20 -5.85 -16.41
CA VAL A 168 3.73 -4.47 -16.63
C VAL A 168 4.85 -3.48 -16.29
N ASP A 169 4.85 -2.34 -16.99
CA ASP A 169 5.59 -1.15 -16.60
C ASP A 169 4.60 -0.08 -16.10
N LEU A 170 4.82 0.45 -14.90
CA LEU A 170 4.00 1.51 -14.31
C LEU A 170 4.83 2.78 -14.09
N ASP A 171 4.41 3.91 -14.63
CA ASP A 171 4.99 5.21 -14.29
C ASP A 171 4.26 5.79 -13.07
N LEU A 172 4.92 5.74 -11.90
CA LEU A 172 4.34 6.16 -10.63
C LEU A 172 4.79 7.57 -10.24
N ALA A 173 3.84 8.48 -10.10
CA ALA A 173 4.07 9.82 -9.58
C ALA A 173 4.26 9.80 -8.06
N ILE A 174 5.35 10.42 -7.59
CA ILE A 174 5.77 10.45 -6.20
C ILE A 174 5.96 11.91 -5.75
N ARG A 175 5.21 12.33 -4.73
CA ARG A 175 5.44 13.61 -4.05
C ARG A 175 6.76 13.59 -3.30
N VAL A 176 7.66 14.48 -3.70
CA VAL A 176 8.97 14.70 -3.07
C VAL A 176 8.79 15.70 -1.93
N ASN A 177 9.24 15.31 -0.74
CA ASN A 177 9.23 16.16 0.45
C ASN A 177 10.64 16.74 0.68
N SER A 178 10.74 17.83 1.44
CA SER A 178 12.05 18.39 1.82
C SER A 178 12.93 17.35 2.52
N GLY A 179 14.21 17.26 2.14
CA GLY A 179 15.15 16.25 2.64
C GLY A 179 14.96 14.82 2.09
N MET A 180 14.04 14.59 1.15
CA MET A 180 13.75 13.25 0.63
C MET A 180 14.73 12.85 -0.50
N GLY A 181 15.69 11.99 -0.19
CA GLY A 181 16.65 11.44 -1.16
C GLY A 181 16.05 10.39 -2.12
N ALA A 182 16.86 9.96 -3.09
CA ALA A 182 16.46 9.00 -4.13
C ALA A 182 15.93 7.68 -3.55
N ASP A 183 16.53 7.14 -2.49
CA ASP A 183 16.09 5.90 -1.83
C ASP A 183 14.67 6.00 -1.25
N ALA A 184 14.29 7.18 -0.75
CA ALA A 184 12.95 7.43 -0.23
C ALA A 184 11.92 7.59 -1.36
N ILE A 185 12.32 8.17 -2.51
CA ILE A 185 11.51 8.19 -3.74
C ILE A 185 11.25 6.76 -4.23
N ILE A 186 12.30 5.96 -4.38
CA ILE A 186 12.24 4.54 -4.78
C ILE A 186 11.43 3.73 -3.77
N GLY A 187 11.60 3.99 -2.46
CA GLY A 187 10.85 3.35 -1.39
C GLY A 187 9.35 3.57 -1.48
N LYS A 188 8.92 4.82 -1.73
CA LYS A 188 7.51 5.16 -1.99
C LYS A 188 7.00 4.49 -3.27
N ALA A 189 7.73 4.56 -4.37
CA ALA A 189 7.35 3.93 -5.64
C ALA A 189 7.21 2.41 -5.52
N THR A 190 8.13 1.75 -4.82
CA THR A 190 8.05 0.31 -4.54
C THR A 190 6.81 -0.05 -3.70
N ARG A 191 6.46 0.79 -2.71
CA ARG A 191 5.23 0.61 -1.91
C ARG A 191 3.97 0.73 -2.76
N LYS A 192 3.90 1.71 -3.66
CA LYS A 192 2.78 1.89 -4.61
C LYS A 192 2.71 0.74 -5.62
N ALA A 193 3.83 0.29 -6.19
CA ALA A 193 3.91 -0.87 -7.06
C ALA A 193 3.41 -2.17 -6.39
N TYR A 194 3.78 -2.38 -5.12
CA TYR A 194 3.25 -3.51 -4.35
C TYR A 194 1.76 -3.37 -4.01
N ALA A 195 1.26 -2.16 -3.75
CA ALA A 195 -0.18 -1.90 -3.55
C ALA A 195 -0.98 -2.24 -4.82
N TRP A 196 -0.52 -1.74 -5.97
CA TRP A 196 -1.12 -2.05 -7.29
C TRP A 196 -1.14 -3.56 -7.56
N LEU A 197 -0.01 -4.26 -7.37
CA LEU A 197 0.06 -5.71 -7.59
C LEU A 197 -0.85 -6.48 -6.62
N TYR A 198 -1.01 -6.01 -5.38
CA TYR A 198 -1.90 -6.63 -4.41
C TYR A 198 -3.37 -6.49 -4.82
N GLU A 199 -3.76 -5.32 -5.33
CA GLU A 199 -5.10 -5.06 -5.86
C GLU A 199 -5.38 -5.90 -7.11
N GLU A 200 -4.45 -5.94 -8.09
CA GLU A 200 -4.55 -6.76 -9.30
C GLU A 200 -4.72 -8.26 -9.00
N VAL A 201 -3.99 -8.78 -8.00
CA VAL A 201 -4.00 -10.22 -7.65
C VAL A 201 -5.17 -10.63 -6.75
N THR A 202 -5.70 -9.71 -5.92
CA THR A 202 -6.69 -10.04 -4.89
C THR A 202 -8.05 -9.33 -5.03
N GLY A 203 -8.14 -8.28 -5.83
CA GLY A 203 -9.31 -7.39 -5.90
C GLY A 203 -9.50 -6.47 -4.68
N ASN A 204 -8.56 -6.47 -3.73
CA ASN A 204 -8.63 -5.63 -2.52
C ASN A 204 -7.64 -4.46 -2.63
N SER A 205 -8.14 -3.23 -2.61
CA SER A 205 -7.31 -2.04 -2.50
C SER A 205 -6.86 -1.80 -1.04
N VAL A 206 -5.63 -1.32 -0.87
CA VAL A 206 -5.10 -0.86 0.43
C VAL A 206 -5.03 0.67 0.38
N PRO A 207 -5.72 1.41 1.26
CA PRO A 207 -5.76 2.87 1.19
C PRO A 207 -4.38 3.52 1.21
N GLU A 208 -4.15 4.45 0.29
CA GLU A 208 -2.97 5.31 0.35
C GLU A 208 -3.13 6.31 1.50
N GLY A 209 -2.63 5.94 2.70
CA GLY A 209 -2.58 6.82 3.88
C GLY A 209 -1.62 8.02 3.74
N GLU A 210 -1.54 8.67 2.58
CA GLU A 210 -0.78 9.90 2.40
C GLU A 210 -1.48 11.05 3.14
N VAL A 211 -0.85 11.55 4.20
CA VAL A 211 -1.43 12.59 5.06
C VAL A 211 -1.21 14.00 4.49
N ALA A 212 -1.60 14.21 3.24
CA ALA A 212 -1.49 15.49 2.57
C ALA A 212 -2.79 15.80 1.82
N ASP A 213 -3.83 16.12 2.58
CA ASP A 213 -5.09 16.65 2.03
C ASP A 213 -4.83 17.88 1.13
N MET A 214 -5.49 17.86 -0.03
CA MET A 214 -5.77 19.01 -0.91
C MET A 214 -4.59 19.86 -1.42
N GLU A 215 -3.83 19.33 -2.39
CA GLU A 215 -3.63 20.04 -3.67
C GLU A 215 -3.63 19.01 -4.82
N PRO A 216 -4.41 19.20 -5.91
CA PRO A 216 -4.32 18.34 -7.08
C PRO A 216 -2.96 18.50 -7.75
N ILE A 217 -2.25 17.39 -7.98
CA ILE A 217 -1.11 17.40 -8.90
C ILE A 217 -1.69 17.38 -10.31
N GLU A 218 -1.66 18.52 -10.99
CA GLU A 218 -2.08 18.64 -12.39
C GLU A 218 -1.04 17.95 -13.29
N VAL A 219 -1.23 16.64 -13.51
CA VAL A 219 -0.37 15.86 -14.41
C VAL A 219 -0.83 16.10 -15.85
N THR A 220 -0.23 17.10 -16.51
CA THR A 220 -0.34 17.25 -17.95
C THR A 220 0.36 16.09 -18.66
N VAL A 221 -0.42 15.05 -19.00
CA VAL A 221 0.02 13.99 -19.91
C VAL A 221 0.28 14.60 -21.30
N SER A 222 1.55 14.66 -21.69
CA SER A 222 1.91 14.95 -23.08
C SER A 222 1.48 13.77 -23.96
N PRO A 223 0.69 13.97 -25.03
CA PRO A 223 0.33 12.88 -25.93
C PRO A 223 1.58 12.22 -26.52
N LEU A 224 1.55 10.89 -26.70
CA LEU A 224 2.62 10.19 -27.42
C LEU A 224 2.76 10.77 -28.84
N GLU A 225 4.00 11.07 -29.23
CA GLU A 225 4.34 11.38 -30.61
C GLU A 225 4.19 10.12 -31.47
N THR A 226 3.07 9.99 -32.17
CA THR A 226 2.89 8.93 -33.17
C THR A 226 3.81 9.22 -34.36
N ALA A 227 4.87 8.42 -34.52
CA ALA A 227 5.77 8.54 -35.66
C ALA A 227 5.01 8.35 -37.00
N PRO A 228 5.32 9.14 -38.04
CA PRO A 228 4.52 9.18 -39.26
C PRO A 228 4.80 7.99 -40.19
N GLN A 229 3.75 7.32 -40.66
CA GLN A 229 3.81 6.56 -41.90
C GLN A 229 3.38 7.45 -43.08
N VAL A 230 4.07 7.31 -44.21
CA VAL A 230 4.10 8.28 -45.30
C VAL A 230 3.32 7.80 -46.53
N VAL A 231 2.46 8.69 -47.06
CA VAL A 231 1.89 8.79 -48.43
C VAL A 231 1.37 7.56 -49.20
N ALA A 232 0.12 7.69 -49.68
CA ALA A 232 -0.17 7.88 -51.12
C ALA A 232 -1.53 8.59 -51.32
N GLY A 233 -1.76 9.20 -52.50
CA GLY A 233 -2.96 10.00 -52.83
C GLY A 233 -4.30 9.21 -52.85
N ILE A 234 -5.46 9.85 -53.04
CA ILE A 234 -5.84 10.68 -54.20
C ILE A 234 -6.70 11.91 -53.82
N GLU A 235 -6.78 12.87 -54.75
CA GLU A 235 -7.28 14.25 -54.68
C GLU A 235 -8.65 14.53 -54.03
N GLN A 236 -8.73 15.70 -53.40
CA GLN A 236 -9.97 16.49 -53.27
C GLN A 236 -10.15 17.40 -54.49
N GLN A 237 -11.39 17.61 -54.95
CA GLN A 237 -11.76 18.84 -55.65
C GLN A 237 -13.08 19.41 -55.11
N GLN A 238 -12.97 20.56 -54.44
CA GLN A 238 -14.04 21.54 -54.23
C GLN A 238 -13.53 22.89 -54.73
N ALA A 239 -14.33 23.60 -55.53
CA ALA A 239 -14.05 24.94 -56.04
C ALA A 239 -15.41 25.62 -56.42
N PRO A 240 -15.53 26.95 -56.42
CA PRO A 240 -16.34 27.61 -55.39
C PRO A 240 -17.40 28.59 -55.94
N ALA A 241 -18.07 29.31 -55.03
CA ALA A 241 -19.19 30.20 -55.36
C ALA A 241 -18.82 31.68 -55.58
N THR A 242 -19.36 32.24 -56.67
CA THR A 242 -19.69 33.66 -56.98
C THR A 242 -20.76 33.66 -58.09
N GLY A 243 -21.68 34.62 -58.26
CA GLY A 243 -21.91 35.89 -57.56
C GLY A 243 -23.22 36.57 -58.06
N ARG A 244 -23.20 37.90 -58.23
CA ARG A 244 -24.24 38.80 -58.81
C ARG A 244 -23.56 40.10 -59.29
N PRO A 245 -24.23 41.03 -60.00
CA PRO A 245 -25.43 40.95 -60.87
C PRO A 245 -25.17 41.54 -62.29
N ASP A 246 -26.17 41.59 -63.19
CA ASP A 246 -26.62 42.84 -63.87
C ASP A 246 -27.72 42.63 -64.95
N GLU A 247 -28.34 43.77 -65.27
CA GLU A 247 -29.49 44.20 -66.09
C GLU A 247 -29.90 43.48 -67.41
N LEU A 248 -31.23 43.21 -67.54
CA LEU A 248 -32.24 43.68 -68.56
C LEU A 248 -31.94 43.69 -70.09
N PRO A 249 -32.94 43.86 -71.00
CA PRO A 249 -34.42 43.74 -70.91
C PRO A 249 -35.07 42.89 -72.05
N MET A 250 -36.42 42.93 -72.11
CA MET A 250 -37.38 42.43 -73.14
C MET A 250 -37.82 40.97 -73.02
#